data_AF-D9PMV4-F1
#
_entry.id   AF-D9PMV4-F1
#
_cell.length_a   1.000
_cell.length_b   1.000
_cell.length_c   1.000
_cell.angle_alpha   90.00
_cell.angle_beta   90.00
_cell.angle_gamma   90.00
#
_symmetry.space_group_name_H-M   'P 1'
#
loop_
_entity.id
_entity.type
_entity.pdbx_description
1 polymer ?
#
loop_
_entity_poly.entity_id
_entity_poly.type
_entity_poly.pdbx_seq_one_letter_code
_entity_poly.pdbx_strand_id
1 'polypeptide(L)'
;MNLTTPKTTPFVESIRWLEARCESVPDGWQLAYNDMLCRLMAADCPARAEIVVQGPYMDDLNLRVTQSAFDPVVAGILKRLERATAQTCEVCRRPGKLRCLDRTVKVLCGHCAGPRLASLALTRVLRDLDKTADGSQGEEIWWEASPVQLRPLIPAAAWQVLDVAGVPSAIRYTNSGRLQKYRPWLEAVRRALDTTP
;
A
#
# COMPACT_ATOMS: atom_id res chain seq x y z
N MET A 1 -21.59 -21.03 48.31
CA MET A 1 -21.62 -21.17 46.83
C MET A 1 -20.34 -20.53 46.30
N ASN A 2 -19.36 -21.33 45.91
CA ASN A 2 -18.13 -20.82 45.31
C ASN A 2 -18.44 -20.44 43.86
N LEU A 3 -18.52 -19.13 43.59
CA LEU A 3 -18.49 -18.60 42.25
C LEU A 3 -17.06 -18.82 41.72
N THR A 4 -16.81 -20.00 41.15
CA THR A 4 -15.63 -20.21 40.31
C THR A 4 -15.71 -19.22 39.17
N THR A 5 -14.80 -18.24 39.16
CA THR A 5 -14.53 -17.42 37.99
C THR A 5 -14.40 -18.34 36.77
N PRO A 6 -15.20 -18.15 35.71
CA PRO A 6 -15.15 -19.02 34.55
C PRO A 6 -13.72 -19.00 34.01
N LYS A 7 -13.12 -20.19 33.93
CA LYS A 7 -11.77 -20.38 33.40
C LYS A 7 -11.80 -19.95 31.94
N THR A 8 -10.98 -18.96 31.58
CA THR A 8 -10.89 -18.48 30.20
C THR A 8 -10.53 -19.65 29.28
N THR A 9 -11.24 -19.80 28.17
CA THR A 9 -10.97 -20.87 27.19
C THR A 9 -9.76 -20.49 26.32
N PRO A 10 -9.00 -21.46 25.79
CA PRO A 10 -7.94 -21.20 24.80
C PRO A 10 -8.41 -20.30 23.65
N PHE A 11 -9.66 -20.46 23.21
CA PHE A 11 -10.27 -19.60 22.19
C PHE A 11 -10.32 -18.13 22.61
N VAL A 12 -10.93 -17.82 23.75
CA VAL A 12 -11.02 -16.45 24.27
C VAL A 12 -9.64 -15.85 24.56
N GLU A 13 -8.71 -16.64 25.10
CA GLU A 13 -7.34 -16.20 25.35
C GLU A 13 -6.62 -15.82 24.05
N SER A 14 -6.77 -16.63 23.01
CA SER A 14 -6.16 -16.35 21.70
C SER A 14 -6.74 -15.10 21.04
N ILE A 15 -8.04 -14.82 21.21
CA ILE A 15 -8.66 -13.57 20.72
C ILE A 15 -8.12 -12.35 21.48
N ARG A 16 -7.99 -12.44 22.81
CA ARG A 16 -7.38 -11.36 23.61
C ARG A 16 -5.92 -11.11 23.22
N TRP A 17 -5.20 -12.16 22.88
CA TRP A 17 -3.83 -12.05 22.39
C TRP A 17 -3.76 -11.34 21.04
N LEU A 18 -4.72 -11.58 20.13
CA LEU A 18 -4.87 -10.82 18.89
C LEU A 18 -5.20 -9.34 19.15
N GLU A 19 -6.14 -9.06 20.06
CA GLU A 19 -6.52 -7.70 20.44
C GLU A 19 -5.32 -6.88 20.94
N ALA A 20 -4.44 -7.49 21.75
CA ALA A 20 -3.21 -6.87 22.24
C ALA A 20 -2.19 -6.55 21.13
N ARG A 21 -2.37 -7.04 19.90
CA ARG A 21 -1.49 -6.83 18.74
C ARG A 21 -2.13 -5.93 17.67
N CYS A 22 -3.22 -5.24 18.00
CA CYS A 22 -3.93 -4.37 17.07
C CYS A 22 -3.03 -3.31 16.43
N GLU A 23 -2.00 -2.82 17.13
CA GLU A 23 -1.05 -1.82 16.62
C GLU A 23 -0.26 -2.27 15.39
N SER A 24 -0.14 -3.59 15.15
CA SER A 24 0.53 -4.12 13.96
C SER A 24 -0.35 -4.14 12.71
N VAL A 25 -1.65 -3.83 12.84
CA VAL A 25 -2.62 -3.79 11.75
C VAL A 25 -2.65 -2.40 11.11
N PRO A 26 -2.59 -2.27 9.78
CA PRO A 26 -2.71 -0.97 9.11
C PRO A 26 -4.01 -0.24 9.46
N ASP A 27 -3.94 1.09 9.60
CA ASP A 27 -5.07 1.96 9.99
C ASP A 27 -6.31 1.80 9.12
N GLY A 28 -6.09 1.54 7.83
CA GLY A 28 -7.10 1.28 6.83
C GLY A 28 -7.87 -0.03 7.05
N TRP A 29 -7.32 -0.94 7.83
CA TRP A 29 -7.87 -2.27 8.09
C TRP A 29 -8.34 -2.46 9.54
N GLN A 30 -7.98 -1.56 10.45
CA GLN A 30 -8.37 -1.58 11.86
C GLN A 30 -9.86 -1.86 12.08
N LEU A 31 -10.75 -1.23 11.30
CA LEU A 31 -12.20 -1.42 11.46
C LEU A 31 -12.65 -2.85 11.12
N ALA A 32 -12.13 -3.41 10.01
CA ALA A 32 -12.45 -4.79 9.62
C ALA A 32 -11.85 -5.80 10.62
N TYR A 33 -10.67 -5.50 11.14
CA TYR A 33 -10.00 -6.31 12.15
C TYR A 33 -10.78 -6.32 13.48
N ASN A 34 -11.22 -5.16 13.96
CA ASN A 34 -12.01 -5.05 15.18
C ASN A 34 -13.39 -5.72 15.03
N ASP A 35 -14.07 -5.57 13.88
CA ASP A 35 -15.30 -6.32 13.59
C ASP A 35 -15.07 -7.84 13.63
N MET A 36 -13.92 -8.30 13.12
CA MET A 36 -13.52 -9.71 13.19
C MET A 36 -13.33 -10.17 14.65
N LEU A 37 -12.63 -9.41 15.50
CA LEU A 37 -12.44 -9.74 16.92
C LEU A 37 -13.78 -9.81 17.65
N CYS A 38 -14.68 -8.84 17.44
CA CYS A 38 -16.01 -8.86 18.04
C CYS A 38 -16.83 -10.09 17.61
N ARG A 39 -16.76 -10.48 16.33
CA ARG A 39 -17.44 -11.67 15.83
C ARG A 39 -16.87 -12.97 16.39
N LEU A 40 -15.54 -13.06 16.54
CA LEU A 40 -14.92 -14.23 17.16
C LEU A 40 -15.35 -14.34 18.62
N MET A 41 -15.33 -13.23 19.37
CA MET A 41 -15.77 -13.22 20.77
C MET A 41 -17.25 -13.63 20.91
N ALA A 42 -18.12 -13.15 20.00
CA ALA A 42 -19.52 -13.54 19.97
C ALA A 42 -19.76 -15.01 19.54
N ALA A 43 -18.77 -15.67 18.95
CA ALA A 43 -18.83 -17.07 18.54
C ALA A 43 -18.33 -18.04 19.62
N ASP A 44 -17.89 -17.53 20.77
CA ASP A 44 -17.44 -18.33 21.91
C ASP A 44 -18.54 -19.28 22.39
N CYS A 45 -18.19 -20.56 22.46
CA CYS A 45 -19.07 -21.60 22.96
C CYS A 45 -18.26 -22.84 23.34
N PRO A 46 -18.83 -23.78 24.14
CA PRO A 46 -18.12 -24.98 24.58
C PRO A 46 -17.53 -25.82 23.42
N ALA A 47 -18.20 -25.87 22.26
CA ALA A 47 -17.73 -26.62 21.10
C ALA A 47 -16.46 -26.02 20.46
N ARG A 48 -16.14 -24.75 20.75
CA ARG A 48 -14.98 -24.02 20.19
C ARG A 48 -13.92 -23.71 21.23
N ALA A 49 -14.09 -24.15 22.48
CA ALA A 49 -13.23 -23.78 23.60
C ALA A 49 -11.74 -24.04 23.31
N GLU A 50 -11.42 -25.15 22.64
CA GLU A 50 -10.05 -25.60 22.34
C GLU A 50 -9.47 -25.04 21.02
N ILE A 51 -10.24 -24.27 20.25
CA ILE A 51 -9.74 -23.65 19.02
C ILE A 51 -8.84 -22.49 19.39
N VAL A 52 -7.67 -22.41 18.76
CA VAL A 52 -6.73 -21.30 18.94
C VAL A 52 -6.63 -20.53 17.64
N VAL A 53 -6.90 -19.22 17.67
CA VAL A 53 -6.66 -18.34 16.52
C VAL A 53 -5.28 -17.67 16.61
N GLN A 54 -4.59 -17.51 15.48
CA GLN A 54 -3.21 -17.01 15.43
C GLN A 54 -3.05 -15.91 14.37
N GLY A 55 -2.22 -14.90 14.65
CA GLY A 55 -2.01 -13.74 13.77
C GLY A 55 -1.82 -12.43 14.56
N PRO A 56 -2.19 -11.25 14.02
CA PRO A 56 -2.41 -11.04 12.60
C PRO A 56 -1.12 -11.25 11.81
N TYR A 57 -1.21 -11.91 10.66
CA TYR A 57 -0.14 -12.01 9.68
C TYR A 57 -0.44 -11.05 8.55
N MET A 58 0.55 -10.23 8.20
CA MET A 58 0.50 -9.35 7.05
C MET A 58 1.05 -10.10 5.85
N ASP A 59 0.18 -10.41 4.89
CA ASP A 59 0.59 -10.87 3.56
C ASP A 59 0.64 -9.66 2.61
N ASP A 60 1.23 -9.84 1.43
CA ASP A 60 1.32 -8.82 0.38
C ASP A 60 -0.07 -8.34 -0.10
N LEU A 61 -1.11 -9.14 0.16
CA LEU A 61 -2.45 -8.96 -0.41
C LEU A 61 -3.53 -8.67 0.63
N ASN A 62 -3.38 -9.12 1.88
CA ASN A 62 -4.43 -9.03 2.90
C ASN A 62 -3.91 -9.30 4.31
N LEU A 63 -4.79 -9.05 5.28
CA LEU A 63 -4.59 -9.44 6.67
C LEU A 63 -5.11 -10.85 6.89
N ARG A 64 -4.27 -11.72 7.44
CA ARG A 64 -4.61 -13.13 7.69
C ARG A 64 -4.57 -13.45 9.18
N VAL A 65 -5.55 -14.20 9.62
CA VAL A 65 -5.60 -14.84 10.94
C VAL A 65 -5.96 -16.30 10.67
N THR A 66 -5.25 -17.23 11.30
CA THR A 66 -5.42 -18.68 11.12
C THR A 66 -6.07 -19.31 12.35
N GLN A 67 -6.49 -20.56 12.23
CA GLN A 67 -7.07 -21.36 13.32
C GLN A 67 -6.31 -22.69 13.44
N SER A 68 -6.12 -23.18 14.67
CA SER A 68 -5.41 -24.44 14.95
C SER A 68 -6.16 -25.69 14.48
N ALA A 69 -7.49 -25.64 14.49
CA ALA A 69 -8.38 -26.68 14.01
C ALA A 69 -9.48 -26.04 13.14
N PHE A 70 -10.01 -26.79 12.17
CA PHE A 70 -11.05 -26.27 11.29
C PHE A 70 -12.40 -26.18 12.01
N ASP A 71 -12.91 -24.97 12.19
CA ASP A 71 -14.32 -24.70 12.49
C ASP A 71 -14.93 -23.82 11.38
N PRO A 72 -16.13 -24.14 10.87
CA PRO A 72 -16.72 -23.42 9.74
C PRO A 72 -17.18 -22.00 10.08
N VAL A 73 -17.58 -21.73 11.33
CA VAL A 73 -18.00 -20.40 11.77
C VAL A 73 -16.78 -19.49 11.90
N VAL A 74 -15.73 -19.98 12.56
CA VAL A 74 -14.44 -19.29 12.66
C VAL A 74 -13.87 -19.07 11.27
N ALA A 75 -13.79 -20.10 10.42
CA ALA A 75 -13.34 -19.97 9.03
C ALA A 75 -14.12 -18.90 8.24
N GLY A 76 -15.44 -18.85 8.42
CA GLY A 76 -16.31 -17.85 7.77
C GLY A 76 -15.99 -16.42 8.20
N ILE A 77 -15.71 -16.20 9.50
CA ILE A 77 -15.30 -14.92 10.06
C ILE A 77 -13.93 -14.50 9.51
N LEU A 78 -12.94 -15.41 9.52
CA LEU A 78 -11.59 -15.16 9.03
C LEU A 78 -11.58 -14.85 7.53
N LYS A 79 -12.32 -15.61 6.72
CA LYS A 79 -12.46 -15.38 5.27
C LYS A 79 -13.11 -14.03 4.95
N ARG A 80 -13.99 -13.52 5.81
CA ARG A 80 -14.58 -12.19 5.65
C ARG A 80 -13.52 -11.10 5.84
N LEU A 81 -12.65 -11.24 6.84
CA LEU A 81 -11.54 -10.32 7.07
C LEU A 81 -10.59 -10.28 5.86
N GLU A 82 -10.17 -11.45 5.36
CA GLU A 82 -9.27 -11.55 4.20
C GLU A 82 -9.86 -10.84 2.97
N ARG A 83 -11.16 -11.03 2.70
CA ARG A 83 -11.84 -10.37 1.58
C ARG A 83 -11.96 -8.86 1.77
N ALA A 84 -12.29 -8.42 2.98
CA ALA A 84 -12.44 -7.00 3.29
C ALA A 84 -11.10 -6.27 3.12
N THR A 85 -10.02 -6.83 3.65
CA THR A 85 -8.68 -6.21 3.60
C THR A 85 -8.06 -6.25 2.20
N ALA A 86 -8.30 -7.31 1.42
CA ALA A 86 -7.83 -7.40 0.03
C ALA A 86 -8.38 -6.31 -0.91
N GLN A 87 -9.49 -5.66 -0.53
CA GLN A 87 -10.16 -4.65 -1.35
C GLN A 87 -10.14 -3.25 -0.73
N THR A 88 -9.51 -3.10 0.43
CA THR A 88 -9.52 -1.87 1.22
C THR A 88 -8.12 -1.29 1.28
N CYS A 89 -7.98 0.01 1.04
CA CYS A 89 -6.71 0.70 1.19
C CYS A 89 -6.19 0.54 2.63
N GLU A 90 -4.96 0.05 2.78
CA GLU A 90 -4.32 -0.18 4.08
C GLU A 90 -4.11 1.12 4.89
N VAL A 91 -4.21 2.29 4.24
CA VAL A 91 -4.02 3.61 4.89
C VAL A 91 -5.34 4.28 5.23
N CYS A 92 -6.24 4.43 4.24
CA CYS A 92 -7.38 5.36 4.36
C CYS A 92 -8.76 4.73 4.21
N ARG A 93 -8.87 3.39 4.23
CA ARG A 93 -10.14 2.63 4.17
C ARG A 93 -10.95 2.75 2.88
N ARG A 94 -10.54 3.59 1.93
CA ARG A 94 -11.17 3.69 0.61
C ARG A 94 -10.96 2.39 -0.19
N PRO A 95 -11.80 2.09 -1.20
CA PRO A 95 -11.56 0.98 -2.11
C PRO A 95 -10.15 1.02 -2.69
N GLY A 96 -9.39 -0.04 -2.42
CA GLY A 96 -8.01 -0.21 -2.80
C GLY A 96 -7.86 -1.17 -3.97
N LYS A 97 -6.70 -1.10 -4.63
CA LYS A 97 -6.26 -2.11 -5.58
C LYS A 97 -4.83 -2.50 -5.23
N LEU A 98 -4.40 -3.66 -5.69
CA LEU A 98 -3.00 -4.04 -5.61
C LEU A 98 -2.14 -3.05 -6.38
N ARG A 99 -1.09 -2.59 -5.71
CA ARG A 99 -0.08 -1.67 -6.23
C ARG A 99 1.28 -2.22 -5.89
N CYS A 100 2.15 -2.26 -6.89
CA CYS A 100 3.57 -2.49 -6.67
C CYS A 100 4.22 -1.14 -6.39
N LEU A 101 4.67 -0.95 -5.14
CA LEU A 101 5.51 0.16 -4.73
C LEU A 101 6.95 -0.37 -4.59
N ASP A 102 7.73 -0.12 -5.64
CA ASP A 102 9.10 -0.61 -5.79
C ASP A 102 9.22 -2.15 -5.70
N ARG A 103 9.56 -2.70 -4.53
CA ARG A 103 9.64 -4.14 -4.25
C ARG A 103 8.57 -4.65 -3.30
N THR A 104 7.63 -3.79 -2.92
CA THR A 104 6.54 -4.13 -1.98
C THR A 104 5.20 -4.10 -2.68
N VAL A 105 4.36 -5.08 -2.41
CA VAL A 105 2.97 -5.08 -2.87
C VAL A 105 2.10 -4.60 -1.73
N LYS A 106 1.22 -3.63 -2.03
CA LYS A 106 0.32 -3.01 -1.06
C LYS A 106 -1.06 -2.82 -1.66
N VAL A 107 -2.10 -2.88 -0.85
CA VAL A 107 -3.47 -2.54 -1.26
C VAL A 107 -3.69 -1.05 -1.00
N LEU A 108 -3.70 -0.24 -2.06
CA LEU A 108 -3.83 1.21 -1.95
C LEU A 108 -4.90 1.77 -2.89
N CYS A 109 -5.62 2.79 -2.44
CA CYS A 109 -6.49 3.56 -3.31
C CYS A 109 -5.66 4.53 -4.18
N GLY A 110 -6.26 5.10 -5.23
CA GLY A 110 -5.58 6.06 -6.11
C GLY A 110 -5.02 7.29 -5.38
N HIS A 111 -5.70 7.73 -4.32
CA HIS A 111 -5.29 8.89 -3.52
C HIS A 111 -4.00 8.62 -2.72
N CYS A 112 -3.90 7.44 -2.07
CA CYS A 112 -2.72 7.06 -1.29
C CYS A 112 -1.58 6.47 -2.14
N ALA A 113 -1.90 5.92 -3.32
CA ALA A 113 -0.90 5.37 -4.22
C ALA A 113 -0.23 6.44 -5.09
N GLY A 114 -1.00 7.44 -5.54
CA GLY A 114 -0.55 8.46 -6.47
C GLY A 114 0.72 9.20 -6.00
N PRO A 115 0.70 9.84 -4.81
CA PRO A 115 1.86 10.57 -4.29
C PRO A 115 3.09 9.67 -4.10
N ARG A 116 2.91 8.43 -3.62
CA ARG A 116 4.01 7.46 -3.42
C ARG A 116 4.65 7.03 -4.75
N LEU A 117 3.83 6.71 -5.75
CA LEU A 117 4.31 6.36 -7.10
C LEU A 117 5.01 7.54 -7.77
N ALA A 118 4.45 8.75 -7.61
CA ALA A 118 5.04 10.00 -8.07
C ALA A 118 6.41 10.27 -7.42
N SER A 119 6.50 10.14 -6.09
CA SER A 119 7.76 10.32 -5.35
C SER A 119 8.81 9.29 -5.77
N LEU A 120 8.42 8.02 -5.95
CA LEU A 120 9.32 6.97 -6.46
C LEU A 120 9.83 7.28 -7.87
N ALA A 121 8.95 7.72 -8.77
CA ALA A 121 9.32 8.10 -10.12
C ALA A 121 10.29 9.29 -10.13
N LEU A 122 10.03 10.33 -9.33
CA LEU A 122 10.92 11.48 -9.19
C LEU A 122 12.27 11.11 -8.57
N THR A 123 12.28 10.21 -7.58
CA THR A 123 13.52 9.72 -6.96
C THR A 123 14.40 9.01 -8.00
N ARG A 124 13.81 8.21 -8.89
CA ARG A 124 14.54 7.57 -9.99
C ARG A 124 15.15 8.62 -10.93
N VAL A 125 14.34 9.59 -11.38
CA VAL A 125 14.82 10.70 -12.23
C VAL A 125 15.99 11.44 -11.57
N LEU A 126 15.86 11.87 -10.32
CA LEU A 126 16.92 12.60 -9.62
C LEU A 126 18.21 11.79 -9.49
N ARG A 127 18.10 10.50 -9.19
CA ARG A 127 19.26 9.59 -9.13
C ARG A 127 19.91 9.41 -10.50
N ASP A 128 19.11 9.34 -11.56
CA ASP A 128 19.63 9.17 -12.92
C ASP A 128 20.29 10.47 -13.41
N LEU A 129 19.79 11.64 -12.97
CA LEU A 129 20.47 12.93 -13.16
C LEU A 129 21.85 12.96 -12.49
N ASP A 130 21.96 12.45 -11.26
CA ASP A 130 23.24 12.36 -10.55
C ASP A 130 24.27 11.51 -11.32
N LYS A 131 23.84 10.41 -11.96
CA LYS A 131 24.72 9.55 -12.76
C LYS A 131 25.14 10.18 -14.10
N THR A 132 24.24 10.95 -14.73
CA THR A 132 24.55 11.63 -16.00
C THR A 132 25.47 12.84 -15.84
N ALA A 133 25.65 13.36 -14.61
CA ALA A 133 26.66 14.37 -14.32
C ALA A 133 28.10 13.86 -14.52
N ASP A 134 28.30 12.53 -14.55
CA ASP A 134 29.59 11.87 -14.75
C ASP A 134 29.97 11.71 -16.24
N GLY A 135 29.26 12.36 -17.16
CA GLY A 135 29.60 12.39 -18.60
C GLY A 135 29.08 11.22 -19.43
N SER A 136 28.21 10.38 -18.86
CA SER A 136 27.44 9.37 -19.61
C SER A 136 26.26 10.03 -20.33
N GLN A 137 25.98 9.63 -21.58
CA GLN A 137 24.93 10.19 -22.45
C GLN A 137 23.63 10.46 -21.66
N GLY A 138 23.13 11.69 -21.74
CA GLY A 138 21.89 12.06 -21.08
C GLY A 138 20.72 11.27 -21.69
N GLU A 139 20.13 10.36 -20.91
CA GLU A 139 18.95 9.63 -21.34
C GLU A 139 17.84 10.61 -21.73
N GLU A 140 17.30 10.43 -22.93
CA GLU A 140 16.12 11.15 -23.39
C GLU A 140 14.87 10.47 -22.81
N ILE A 141 14.09 11.24 -22.06
CA ILE A 141 12.80 10.79 -21.55
C ILE A 141 11.72 11.26 -22.52
N TRP A 142 11.19 10.31 -23.27
CA TRP A 142 10.08 10.50 -24.19
C TRP A 142 8.75 10.47 -23.43
N TRP A 143 7.78 11.31 -23.85
CA TRP A 143 6.46 11.39 -23.21
C TRP A 143 5.79 10.02 -23.07
N GLU A 144 5.82 9.21 -24.13
CA GLU A 144 5.20 7.89 -24.15
C GLU A 144 5.89 6.90 -23.21
N ALA A 145 7.22 7.00 -23.08
CA ALA A 145 8.03 6.16 -22.19
C ALA A 145 8.00 6.63 -20.72
N SER A 146 7.67 7.91 -20.49
CA SER A 146 7.61 8.50 -19.15
C SER A 146 6.47 7.90 -18.32
N PRO A 147 6.73 7.46 -17.07
CA PRO A 147 5.67 7.05 -16.15
C PRO A 147 4.58 8.11 -16.07
N VAL A 148 3.32 7.69 -16.20
CA VAL A 148 2.16 8.61 -16.25
C VAL A 148 2.12 9.54 -15.03
N GLN A 149 2.57 9.07 -13.87
CA GLN A 149 2.63 9.84 -12.61
C GLN A 149 3.68 10.95 -12.65
N LEU A 150 4.74 10.81 -13.45
CA LEU A 150 5.83 11.78 -13.54
C LEU A 150 5.48 12.97 -14.43
N ARG A 151 4.70 12.74 -15.49
CA ARG A 151 4.35 13.75 -16.51
C ARG A 151 3.83 15.07 -15.94
N PRO A 152 2.85 15.10 -15.01
CA PRO A 152 2.34 16.36 -14.45
C PRO A 152 3.32 17.04 -13.47
N LEU A 153 4.37 16.35 -13.02
CA LEU A 153 5.31 16.85 -12.01
C LEU A 153 6.50 17.59 -12.63
N ILE A 154 6.82 17.27 -13.89
CA ILE A 154 7.86 17.94 -14.65
C ILE A 154 7.32 19.28 -15.18
N PRO A 155 7.99 20.41 -14.91
CA PRO A 155 7.57 21.72 -15.42
C PRO A 155 7.33 21.72 -16.93
N ALA A 156 6.28 22.40 -17.38
CA ALA A 156 5.95 22.51 -18.81
C ALA A 156 7.16 23.00 -19.65
N ALA A 157 7.93 23.94 -19.11
CA ALA A 157 9.11 24.51 -19.75
C ALA A 157 10.35 23.59 -19.79
N ALA A 158 10.31 22.43 -19.13
CA ALA A 158 11.33 21.39 -19.27
C ALA A 158 11.06 20.47 -20.46
N TRP A 159 9.84 20.48 -21.00
CA TRP A 159 9.46 19.68 -22.16
C TRP A 159 9.77 20.41 -23.46
N GLN A 160 10.25 19.66 -24.44
CA GLN A 160 10.26 20.06 -25.84
C GLN A 160 9.19 19.31 -26.62
N VAL A 161 8.85 19.88 -27.77
CA VAL A 161 7.90 19.35 -28.72
C VAL A 161 8.65 19.12 -30.03
N LEU A 162 8.54 17.92 -30.56
CA LEU A 162 9.09 17.54 -31.85
C LEU A 162 7.93 17.20 -32.80
N ASP A 163 7.82 17.96 -33.88
CA ASP A 163 6.91 17.66 -34.97
C ASP A 163 7.57 16.66 -35.93
N VAL A 164 7.04 15.44 -35.97
CA VAL A 164 7.55 14.37 -36.83
C VAL A 164 6.61 14.20 -38.02
N ALA A 165 7.14 14.35 -39.23
CA ALA A 165 6.36 14.17 -40.45
C ALA A 165 5.71 12.78 -40.49
N GLY A 166 4.39 12.73 -40.68
CA GLY A 166 3.61 11.49 -40.72
C GLY A 166 3.13 10.96 -39.37
N VAL A 167 3.47 11.62 -38.25
CA VAL A 167 2.89 11.30 -36.92
C VAL A 167 1.70 12.22 -36.64
N PRO A 168 0.54 11.70 -36.20
CA PRO A 168 -0.67 12.51 -36.01
C PRO A 168 -0.58 13.58 -34.91
N SER A 169 0.38 13.43 -34.00
CA SER A 169 0.53 14.30 -32.83
C SER A 169 2.00 14.59 -32.54
N ALA A 170 2.27 15.82 -32.16
CA ALA A 170 3.62 16.24 -31.77
C ALA A 170 4.13 15.44 -30.56
N ILE A 171 5.39 15.01 -30.64
CA ILE A 171 6.01 14.19 -29.59
C ILE A 171 6.63 15.10 -28.55
N ARG A 172 6.24 14.94 -27.29
CA ARG A 172 6.87 15.66 -26.17
C ARG A 172 8.03 14.86 -25.61
N TYR A 173 9.16 15.51 -25.33
CA TYR A 173 10.33 14.85 -24.75
C TYR A 173 11.13 15.80 -23.87
N THR A 174 11.94 15.25 -22.97
CA THR A 174 12.92 15.99 -22.16
C THR A 174 14.21 15.19 -22.07
N ASN A 175 15.27 15.79 -21.57
CA ASN A 175 16.57 15.14 -21.39
C ASN A 175 17.19 15.56 -20.06
N SER A 176 18.23 14.83 -19.63
CA SER A 176 18.92 15.08 -18.37
C SER A 176 19.41 16.52 -18.23
N GLY A 177 19.97 17.11 -19.29
CA GLY A 177 20.45 18.49 -19.26
C GLY A 177 19.37 19.53 -18.98
N ARG A 178 18.15 19.35 -19.50
CA ARG A 178 17.00 20.22 -19.19
C ARG A 178 16.49 19.97 -17.79
N LEU A 179 16.31 18.70 -17.42
CA LEU A 179 15.83 18.33 -16.09
C LEU A 179 16.78 18.82 -14.99
N GLN A 180 18.09 18.82 -15.24
CA GLN A 180 19.09 19.36 -14.32
C GLN A 180 18.85 20.84 -14.00
N LYS A 181 18.43 21.66 -14.98
CA LYS A 181 18.07 23.07 -14.76
C LYS A 181 16.87 23.23 -13.81
N TYR A 182 15.99 22.23 -13.78
CA TYR A 182 14.80 22.19 -12.92
C TYR A 182 15.00 21.32 -11.68
N ARG A 183 16.22 20.88 -11.36
CA ARG A 183 16.49 20.04 -10.19
C ARG A 183 15.93 20.61 -8.88
N PRO A 184 16.08 21.91 -8.54
CA PRO A 184 15.50 22.46 -7.31
C PRO A 184 13.98 22.30 -7.23
N TRP A 185 13.30 22.43 -8.37
CA TRP A 185 11.86 22.20 -8.47
C TRP A 185 11.50 20.73 -8.22
N LEU A 186 12.19 19.81 -8.91
CA LEU A 186 11.95 18.37 -8.77
C LEU A 186 12.18 17.89 -7.32
N GLU A 187 13.22 18.40 -6.66
CA GLU A 187 13.49 18.11 -5.24
C GLU A 187 12.44 18.72 -4.30
N ALA A 188 11.92 19.90 -4.60
CA ALA A 188 10.83 20.51 -3.83
C ALA A 188 9.53 19.70 -3.97
N VAL A 189 9.16 19.31 -5.20
CA VAL A 189 7.97 18.48 -5.45
C VAL A 189 8.11 17.12 -4.77
N ARG A 190 9.28 16.46 -4.86
CA ARG A 190 9.51 15.18 -4.17
C ARG A 190 9.28 15.30 -2.66
N ARG A 191 9.87 16.32 -2.03
CA ARG A 191 9.69 16.57 -0.59
C ARG A 191 8.22 16.79 -0.22
N ALA A 192 7.46 17.50 -1.05
CA ALA A 192 6.03 17.73 -0.81
C ALA A 192 5.19 16.44 -0.96
N LEU A 193 5.61 15.51 -1.84
CA LEU A 193 4.94 14.23 -2.00
C LEU A 193 5.21 13.28 -0.83
N ASP A 194 6.40 13.34 -0.22
CA ASP A 194 6.76 12.52 0.94
C ASP A 194 6.00 12.92 2.21
N THR A 195 5.54 14.17 2.31
CA THR A 195 4.73 14.66 3.43
C THR A 195 3.23 14.47 3.22
N THR A 196 2.80 13.97 2.05
CA THR A 196 1.39 13.72 1.75
C THR A 196 0.98 12.32 2.25
N PRO A 197 -0.06 12.18 3.10
CA PRO A 197 -0.47 10.90 3.69
C PRO A 197 -1.00 9.84 2.69
#